data_AF-A0A6J7GDA7-F1
#
_entry.id   AF-A0A6J7GDA7-F1
#
_cell.length_a   1.000
_cell.length_b   1.000
_cell.length_c   1.000
_cell.angle_alpha   90.00
_cell.angle_beta   90.00
_cell.angle_gamma   90.00
#
_symmetry.space_group_name_H-M   'P 1'
#
loop_
_entity.id
_entity.type
_entity.pdbx_description
1 polymer ?
#
loop_
_entity_poly.entity_id
_entity_poly.type
_entity_poly.pdbx_seq_one_letter_code
_entity_poly.pdbx_strand_id
1 'polypeptide(L)' 'MVANVLTITVKVGDMVVAGDQLLLLESMKMEIPVLSEISGKVIEVAVVDGEVIQGGDLLVKIEYI' A
#
# COMPACT_ATOMS: atom_id res chain seq x y z
N MET A 1 -10.99 -10.81 0.72
CA MET A 1 -9.66 -11.10 1.29
C MET A 1 -9.57 -10.37 2.62
N VAL A 2 -8.95 -10.97 3.65
CA VAL A 2 -8.64 -10.31 4.93
C VAL A 2 -7.13 -10.41 5.13
N ALA A 3 -6.47 -9.32 5.50
CA ALA A 3 -5.02 -9.26 5.66
C ALA A 3 -4.60 -8.25 6.74
N ASN A 4 -3.40 -8.42 7.29
CA ASN A 4 -2.75 -7.46 8.17
C ASN A 4 -1.80 -6.56 7.36
N VAL A 5 -1.75 -5.27 7.66
CA VAL A 5 -0.69 -4.38 7.18
C VAL A 5 0.58 -4.69 7.96
N LEU A 6 1.57 -5.28 7.29
CA LEU A 6 2.82 -5.68 7.94
C LEU A 6 3.81 -4.52 8.02
N THR A 7 4.02 -3.85 6.89
CA THR A 7 4.93 -2.70 6.79
C THR A 7 4.46 -1.75 5.69
N ILE A 8 4.39 -0.46 6.00
CA ILE A 8 4.24 0.61 5.02
C ILE A 8 5.62 1.08 4.54
N THR A 9 5.86 1.07 3.22
CA THR A 9 7.17 1.43 2.64
C THR A 9 7.22 2.83 2.02
N VAL A 10 6.08 3.53 1.96
CA VAL A 10 5.97 4.87 1.38
C VAL A 10 5.35 5.87 2.37
N LYS A 11 5.56 7.15 2.11
CA LYS A 11 4.98 8.26 2.88
C LYS A 11 4.30 9.25 1.96
N VAL A 12 3.36 10.03 2.51
CA VAL A 12 2.76 11.16 1.79
C VAL A 12 3.86 12.12 1.34
N GLY A 13 3.86 12.43 0.06
CA GLY A 13 4.87 13.26 -0.59
C GLY A 13 5.86 12.49 -1.45
N ASP A 14 5.99 11.17 -1.26
CA ASP A 14 6.94 10.35 -2.00
C ASP A 14 6.54 10.22 -3.47
N MET A 15 7.55 10.15 -4.34
CA MET A 15 7.39 9.82 -5.76
C MET A 15 7.56 8.31 -5.93
N VAL A 16 6.63 7.68 -6.64
CA VAL A 16 6.66 6.24 -6.95
C VAL A 16 6.54 6.02 -8.45
N VAL A 17 7.12 4.93 -8.94
CA VAL A 17 6.92 4.45 -10.31
C VAL A 17 6.08 3.18 -10.32
N ALA A 18 5.48 2.87 -11.48
CA ALA A 18 4.77 1.60 -11.65
C ALA A 18 5.69 0.41 -11.31
N GLY A 19 5.22 -0.47 -10.44
CA GLY A 19 5.97 -1.60 -9.90
C GLY A 19 6.64 -1.36 -8.54
N ASP A 20 6.72 -0.12 -8.06
CA ASP A 20 7.27 0.16 -6.72
C ASP A 20 6.38 -0.41 -5.63
N GLN A 21 7.00 -0.94 -4.57
CA GLN A 21 6.26 -1.45 -3.42
C GLN A 21 5.77 -0.31 -2.52
N LEU A 22 4.46 -0.29 -2.27
CA LEU A 22 3.79 0.71 -1.43
C LEU A 22 3.71 0.24 0.03
N LEU A 23 3.35 -1.02 0.23
CA LEU A 23 3.25 -1.67 1.52
C LEU A 23 3.28 -3.20 1.36
N LEU A 24 3.48 -3.89 2.47
CA LEU A 24 3.46 -5.33 2.55
C LEU A 24 2.29 -5.79 3.42
N LEU A 25 1.47 -6.70 2.89
CA LEU A 25 0.38 -7.33 3.63
C LEU A 25 0.77 -8.74 4.07
N GLU A 26 0.14 -9.24 5.12
CA GLU A 26 0.21 -10.63 5.55
C GLU A 26 -1.19 -11.24 5.58
N SER A 27 -1.36 -12.42 4.97
CA SER A 27 -2.58 -13.22 5.09
C SER A 27 -2.24 -14.69 5.03
N MET A 28 -2.72 -15.46 6.01
CA MET A 28 -2.51 -16.90 6.09
C MET A 28 -1.02 -17.32 6.02
N LYS A 29 -0.13 -16.56 6.68
CA LYS A 29 1.34 -16.75 6.65
C LYS A 29 1.99 -16.48 5.29
N MET A 30 1.26 -15.87 4.35
CA MET A 30 1.81 -15.41 3.08
C MET A 30 1.97 -13.90 3.09
N GLU A 31 3.13 -13.44 2.64
CA GLU A 31 3.42 -12.04 2.41
C GLU A 31 2.94 -11.65 1.01
N ILE A 32 2.24 -10.52 0.92
CA ILE A 32 1.60 -10.04 -0.31
C ILE A 32 2.03 -8.59 -0.52
N PRO A 33 3.01 -8.32 -1.39
CA PRO A 33 3.43 -6.96 -1.69
C PRO A 33 2.33 -6.24 -2.48
N VAL A 34 1.98 -5.03 -2.05
CA VAL A 34 1.11 -4.13 -2.80
C VAL A 34 2.00 -3.21 -3.62
N LEU A 35 1.94 -3.37 -4.94
CA LEU A 35 2.73 -2.61 -5.89
C LEU A 35 1.93 -1.44 -6.46
N SER A 36 2.62 -0.36 -6.81
CA SER A 36 2.02 0.74 -7.53
C SER A 36 1.68 0.31 -8.96
N GLU A 37 0.45 0.57 -9.40
CA GLU A 37 0.04 0.33 -10.80
C GLU A 37 0.43 1.47 -11.73
N ILE A 38 0.73 2.65 -11.17
CA ILE A 38 1.01 3.88 -11.91
C ILE A 38 2.23 4.60 -11.34
N SER A 39 2.83 5.47 -12.14
CA SER A 39 3.82 6.43 -11.64
C SER A 39 3.10 7.69 -11.15
N GLY A 40 3.55 8.24 -10.03
CA GLY A 40 2.93 9.42 -9.47
C GLY A 40 3.44 9.80 -8.09
N LYS A 41 2.69 10.67 -7.42
CA LYS A 41 2.98 11.13 -6.06
C LYS A 41 1.99 10.53 -5.06
N VAL A 42 2.50 10.00 -3.96
CA VAL A 42 1.67 9.54 -2.84
C VAL A 42 1.03 10.75 -2.17
N ILE A 43 -0.30 10.83 -2.19
CA ILE A 43 -1.05 11.93 -1.58
C ILE A 43 -1.75 11.53 -0.28
N GLU A 44 -1.93 10.23 -0.05
CA GLU A 44 -2.58 9.70 1.15
C GLU A 44 -2.10 8.27 1.41
N VAL A 45 -1.81 7.96 2.68
CA VAL A 45 -1.69 6.59 3.18
C VAL A 45 -2.81 6.43 4.21
N ALA A 46 -3.79 5.60 3.88
CA ALA A 46 -5.06 5.49 4.61
C ALA A 46 -5.05 4.43 5.72
N VAL A 47 -3.94 3.72 5.88
CA VAL A 47 -3.76 2.63 6.84
C VAL A 47 -2.51 2.83 7.69
N VAL A 48 -2.41 2.08 8.79
CA VAL A 48 -1.23 2.04 9.67
C VAL A 48 -0.67 0.61 9.81
N ASP A 49 0.60 0.49 10.23
CA ASP A 49 1.20 -0.80 10.53
C ASP A 49 0.39 -1.57 11.61
N GLY A 50 0.15 -2.85 11.37
CA GLY A 50 -0.64 -3.74 12.23
C GLY A 50 -2.16 -3.65 12.03
N GLU A 51 -2.65 -2.79 11.14
CA GLU A 51 -4.09 -2.67 10.85
C GLU A 51 -4.62 -3.90 10.08
N VAL A 52 -5.83 -4.36 10.43
CA VAL A 52 -6.53 -5.43 9.71
C VAL A 52 -7.41 -4.82 8.64
N ILE A 53 -7.18 -5.20 7.38
CA ILE A 53 -7.94 -4.72 6.22
C ILE A 53 -8.76 -5.83 5.56
N GLN A 54 -9.73 -5.42 4.76
CA GLN A 54 -10.54 -6.26 3.90
C GLN A 54 -10.37 -5.88 2.42
N GLY A 55 -10.76 -6.81 1.54
CA GLY A 55 -10.74 -6.57 0.10
C GLY A 55 -11.69 -5.44 -0.27
N GLY A 56 -11.14 -4.39 -0.88
CA GLY A 56 -11.87 -3.17 -1.24
C GLY A 56 -11.52 -1.95 -0.36
N ASP A 57 -10.80 -2.15 0.75
CA ASP A 57 -10.36 -1.05 1.60
C ASP A 57 -9.33 -0.17 0.87
N LEU A 58 -9.42 1.14 1.11
CA LEU A 58 -8.46 2.11 0.59
C LEU A 58 -7.14 1.97 1.36
N LEU A 59 -6.03 1.79 0.65
CA LEU A 59 -4.71 1.68 1.26
C LEU A 59 -3.85 2.92 1.04
N VAL A 60 -3.69 3.32 -0.23
CA VAL A 60 -2.87 4.46 -0.65
C VAL A 60 -3.57 5.18 -1.81
N LYS A 61 -3.53 6.50 -1.82
CA LYS A 61 -3.91 7.31 -3.01
C LYS A 61 -2.66 7.86 -3.68
N ILE A 62 -2.62 7.72 -5.00
CA ILE A 62 -1.56 8.23 -5.85
C ILE A 62 -2.17 9.22 -6.85
N GLU A 63 -1.59 10.41 -6.92
CA GLU A 63 -1.87 11.39 -7.97
C GLU A 63 -0.91 11.13 -9.14
N TYR A 64 -1.46 10.79 -10.31
CA TYR A 64 -0.68 10.55 -11.52
C TYR A 64 -0.06 11.86 -12.02
N ILE A 65 1.09 11.76 -12.70
CA ILE A 65 1.85 12.89 -13.22
C ILE A 65 2.19 12.62 -14.69
#